data_AF-A0A2V9X314-F1
#
_entry.id   AF-A0A2V9X314-F1
#
_cell.length_a   1.000
_cell.length_b   1.000
_cell.length_c   1.000
_cell.angle_alpha   90.00
_cell.angle_beta   90.00
_cell.angle_gamma   90.00
#
_symmetry.space_group_name_H-M   'P 1'
#
loop_
_entity.id
_entity.type
_entity.pdbx_description
1 polymer ?
#
loop_
_entity_poly.entity_id
_entity_poly.type
_entity_poly.pdbx_seq_one_letter_code
_entity_poly.pdbx_strand_id
1 'polypeptide(L)'
;MLVYFDPWIAGVVMPTLIIIGLMIIPYVDTNPLGSGYYTWKQRKFAISTFLFGFVILWVSMIIIGTFIRGPGWQWFWPGQTWDHNRLIYEVNRDLPDIFGIASNVGKIIFGAIVVGGYYLLGGFIVYSLFRRYMRKDFTRMSLLQFSMVQFFLLTMVALPLKMALRLLWHIKYVWVTPWFNV
;
A
#
# COMPACT_ATOMS: atom_id res chain seq x y z
N MET A 1 9.44 5.00 -2.50
CA MET A 1 8.23 4.98 -3.35
C MET A 1 8.53 5.17 -4.82
N LEU A 2 9.32 6.18 -5.22
CA LEU A 2 9.55 6.55 -6.63
C LEU A 2 10.17 5.48 -7.54
N VAL A 3 10.94 4.55 -6.99
CA VAL A 3 11.52 3.44 -7.78
C VAL A 3 10.48 2.35 -8.06
N TYR A 4 9.47 2.25 -7.21
CA TYR A 4 8.51 1.16 -7.25
C TYR A 4 7.29 1.52 -8.10
N PHE A 5 6.79 2.75 -8.01
CA PHE A 5 5.61 3.20 -8.75
C PHE A 5 6.00 4.21 -9.82
N ASP A 6 5.09 4.43 -10.78
CA ASP A 6 5.23 5.54 -11.71
C ASP A 6 5.39 6.88 -10.94
N PRO A 7 6.25 7.79 -11.41
CA PRO A 7 6.66 8.96 -10.63
C PRO A 7 5.50 9.82 -10.11
N TRP A 8 4.43 9.95 -10.88
CA TRP A 8 3.26 10.75 -10.50
C TRP A 8 2.40 10.03 -9.43
N ILE A 9 2.27 8.70 -9.49
CA ILE A 9 1.56 7.92 -8.46
C ILE A 9 2.32 8.00 -7.14
N ALA A 10 3.63 7.72 -7.17
CA ALA A 10 4.48 7.77 -5.98
C ALA A 10 4.63 9.19 -5.40
N GLY A 11 4.74 10.20 -6.27
CA GLY A 11 5.06 11.58 -5.88
C GLY A 11 3.85 12.45 -5.55
N VAL A 12 2.68 12.19 -6.14
CA VAL A 12 1.51 13.07 -6.02
C VAL A 12 0.31 12.32 -5.44
N VAL A 13 -0.11 11.21 -6.07
CA VAL A 13 -1.35 10.50 -5.68
C VAL A 13 -1.22 9.90 -4.28
N MET A 14 -0.17 9.13 -4.02
CA MET A 14 0.00 8.45 -2.74
C MET A 14 0.11 9.45 -1.57
N PRO A 15 0.93 10.52 -1.64
CA PRO A 15 0.95 11.53 -0.58
C PRO A 15 -0.41 12.22 -0.36
N THR A 16 -1.12 12.53 -1.44
CA THR A 16 -2.45 13.14 -1.36
C THR A 16 -3.44 12.21 -0.66
N LEU A 17 -3.43 10.91 -1.00
CA LEU A 17 -4.27 9.91 -0.33
C LEU A 17 -3.92 9.73 1.15
N ILE A 18 -2.64 9.84 1.53
CA ILE A 18 -2.23 9.80 2.94
C ILE A 18 -2.82 11.00 3.70
N ILE A 19 -2.72 12.20 3.14
CA ILE A 19 -3.25 13.42 3.76
C ILE A 19 -4.77 13.32 3.93
N ILE A 20 -5.49 12.96 2.86
CA ILE A 20 -6.95 12.79 2.90
C ILE A 20 -7.32 11.68 3.90
N GLY A 21 -6.59 10.57 3.91
CA GLY A 21 -6.80 9.48 4.86
C GLY A 21 -6.69 9.94 6.32
N LEU A 22 -5.69 10.77 6.64
CA LEU A 22 -5.54 11.35 7.98
C LEU A 22 -6.66 12.32 8.34
N MET A 23 -7.12 13.14 7.38
CA MET A 23 -8.24 14.07 7.58
C MET A 23 -9.58 13.35 7.81
N ILE A 24 -9.74 12.14 7.27
CA ILE A 24 -10.98 11.36 7.38
C ILE A 24 -11.11 10.68 8.74
N ILE A 25 -10.02 10.43 9.47
CA ILE A 25 -10.01 9.69 10.75
C ILE A 25 -11.11 10.17 11.73
N PRO A 26 -11.28 11.48 12.00
CA PRO A 26 -12.30 11.96 12.94
C PRO A 26 -13.75 11.65 12.51
N TYR A 27 -13.99 11.49 11.20
CA TYR A 27 -15.31 11.24 10.63
C TYR A 27 -15.67 9.75 10.60
N VAL A 28 -14.67 8.86 10.61
CA VAL A 28 -14.87 7.41 10.59
C VAL A 28 -14.70 6.77 11.96
N ASP A 29 -13.97 7.39 12.89
CA ASP A 29 -13.84 6.93 14.27
C ASP A 29 -15.11 7.23 15.07
N THR A 30 -15.98 6.23 15.22
CA THR A 30 -17.24 6.34 15.96
C THR A 30 -17.10 5.98 17.45
N ASN A 31 -15.89 5.68 17.93
CA ASN A 31 -15.68 5.22 19.31
C ASN A 31 -15.44 6.41 20.27
N PRO A 32 -16.37 6.74 21.19
CA PRO A 32 -16.20 7.85 22.12
C PRO A 32 -15.19 7.56 23.25
N LEU A 33 -14.86 6.29 23.50
CA LEU A 33 -13.95 5.88 24.58
C LEU A 33 -12.51 6.17 24.19
N GLY A 34 -11.64 6.52 25.14
CA GLY A 34 -10.23 6.83 24.86
C GLY A 34 -9.98 8.20 24.23
N SER A 35 -10.96 9.12 24.30
CA SER A 35 -10.77 10.53 23.94
C SER A 35 -10.10 11.27 25.10
N GLY A 36 -8.94 11.89 24.85
CA GLY A 36 -8.21 12.69 25.85
C GLY A 36 -7.26 11.91 26.77
N TYR A 37 -7.14 10.59 26.64
CA TYR A 37 -6.17 9.78 27.39
C TYR A 37 -5.71 8.54 26.59
N TYR A 38 -4.46 8.12 26.77
CA TYR A 38 -3.89 6.98 26.04
C TYR A 38 -4.37 5.64 26.62
N THR A 39 -5.22 4.90 25.89
CA THR A 39 -5.64 3.54 26.27
C THR A 39 -5.57 2.56 25.11
N TRP A 40 -4.63 1.61 25.17
CA TRP A 40 -4.50 0.56 24.14
C TRP A 40 -5.71 -0.37 24.09
N LYS A 41 -6.24 -0.80 25.25
CA LYS A 41 -7.29 -1.82 25.31
C LYS A 41 -8.62 -1.39 24.68
N GLN A 42 -8.92 -0.09 24.69
CA GLN A 42 -10.20 0.47 24.23
C GLN A 42 -10.19 0.84 22.74
N ARG A 43 -9.02 1.11 22.14
CA ARG A 43 -8.85 1.53 20.73
C ARG A 43 -7.81 0.70 19.99
N LYS A 44 -7.77 -0.61 20.25
CA LYS A 44 -6.76 -1.51 19.67
C LYS A 44 -6.64 -1.36 18.16
N PHE A 45 -7.77 -1.29 17.45
CA PHE A 45 -7.78 -1.12 16.00
C PHE A 45 -7.12 0.18 15.54
N ALA A 46 -7.69 1.32 15.92
CA ALA A 46 -7.24 2.63 15.46
C ALA A 46 -5.76 2.84 15.77
N ILE A 47 -5.32 2.48 16.97
CA ILE A 47 -3.91 2.64 17.37
C ILE A 47 -3.01 1.67 16.61
N SER A 48 -3.41 0.39 16.46
CA SER A 48 -2.60 -0.59 15.70
C SER A 48 -2.47 -0.23 14.22
N THR A 49 -3.56 0.19 13.57
CA THR A 49 -3.57 0.62 12.17
C THR A 49 -2.73 1.88 11.99
N PHE A 50 -2.83 2.83 12.91
CA PHE A 50 -1.99 4.03 12.89
C PHE A 50 -0.51 3.71 13.06
N LEU A 51 -0.12 2.90 14.06
CA LEU A 51 1.28 2.50 14.25
C LEU A 51 1.82 1.69 13.08
N PHE A 52 1.00 0.83 12.47
CA PHE A 52 1.38 0.11 11.27
C PHE A 52 1.63 1.09 10.11
N GLY A 53 0.71 2.02 9.83
CA GLY A 53 0.89 3.00 8.76
C GLY A 53 2.07 3.96 9.00
N PHE A 54 2.18 4.49 10.22
CA PHE A 54 3.19 5.50 10.55
C PHE A 54 4.57 4.88 10.80
N VAL A 55 4.69 3.97 11.76
CA VAL A 55 6.00 3.42 12.16
C VAL A 55 6.46 2.36 11.17
N ILE A 56 5.62 1.37 10.88
CA ILE A 56 6.05 0.23 10.07
C ILE A 56 6.16 0.60 8.61
N LEU A 57 5.22 1.34 8.02
CA LEU A 57 5.34 1.73 6.62
C LEU A 57 6.20 2.98 6.47
N TRP A 58 5.82 4.09 7.10
CA TRP A 58 6.43 5.37 6.74
C TRP A 58 7.87 5.51 7.27
N VAL A 59 8.10 5.27 8.56
CA VAL A 59 9.45 5.39 9.16
C VAL A 59 10.40 4.34 8.59
N SER A 60 9.96 3.08 8.42
CA SER A 60 10.83 2.06 7.81
C SER A 60 11.22 2.41 6.38
N MET A 61 10.30 2.98 5.59
CA MET A 61 10.60 3.39 4.22
C MET A 61 11.58 4.57 4.17
N ILE A 62 11.54 5.48 5.14
CA ILE A 62 12.55 6.54 5.28
C ILE A 62 13.91 5.89 5.58
N ILE A 63 14.00 5.01 6.57
CA ILE A 63 15.25 4.34 6.95
C ILE A 63 15.85 3.56 5.78
N ILE A 64 15.04 2.78 5.07
CA ILE A 64 15.48 2.04 3.87
C ILE A 64 15.93 3.01 2.78
N GLY A 65 15.20 4.12 2.60
CA GLY A 65 15.51 5.14 1.60
C GLY A 65 16.81 5.89 1.87
N THR A 66 17.13 6.18 3.13
CA THR A 66 18.28 7.02 3.51
C THR A 66 19.55 6.21 3.76
N PHE A 67 19.45 5.03 4.37
CA PHE A 67 20.64 4.29 4.82
C PHE A 67 20.96 3.06 3.97
N ILE A 68 19.96 2.43 3.36
CA ILE A 68 20.14 1.16 2.63
C ILE A 68 20.23 1.39 1.12
N ARG A 69 19.67 2.49 0.61
CA ARG A 69 19.69 2.80 -0.82
C ARG A 69 20.83 3.76 -1.16
N GLY A 70 21.65 3.38 -2.14
CA GLY A 70 22.81 4.13 -2.61
C GLY A 70 22.65 4.68 -4.04
N PRO A 71 23.76 4.98 -4.74
CA PRO A 71 23.75 5.47 -6.13
C PRO A 71 22.89 4.60 -7.05
N GLY A 72 22.14 5.25 -7.95
CA GLY A 72 21.20 4.54 -8.84
C GLY A 72 20.00 3.89 -8.12
N TRP A 73 19.74 4.26 -6.85
CA TRP A 73 18.70 3.67 -5.99
C TRP A 73 18.86 2.17 -5.72
N GLN A 74 20.06 1.64 -5.88
CA GLN A 74 20.38 0.25 -5.65
C GLN A 74 20.38 -0.10 -4.16
N TRP A 75 20.17 -1.37 -3.86
CA TRP A 75 20.20 -1.90 -2.50
C TRP A 75 21.64 -2.17 -2.06
N PHE A 76 22.07 -1.50 -0.99
CA PHE A 76 23.33 -1.73 -0.30
C PHE A 76 23.05 -2.16 1.14
N TRP A 77 23.66 -3.25 1.57
CA TRP A 77 23.52 -3.65 2.97
C TRP A 77 24.25 -2.65 3.88
N PRO A 78 23.74 -2.38 5.09
CA PRO A 78 24.46 -1.56 6.06
C PRO A 78 25.88 -2.08 6.25
N GLY A 79 26.87 -1.20 6.05
CA GLY A 79 28.30 -1.54 6.10
C GLY A 79 28.96 -1.79 4.74
N GLN A 80 28.21 -1.86 3.63
CA GLN A 80 28.79 -1.84 2.29
C GLN A 80 29.08 -0.41 1.83
N THR A 81 30.22 -0.21 1.18
CA THR A 81 30.56 1.07 0.53
C THR A 81 29.74 1.26 -0.74
N TRP A 82 29.30 2.49 -0.98
CA TRP A 82 28.58 2.85 -2.20
C TRP A 82 29.52 2.89 -3.41
N ASP A 83 29.45 1.86 -4.24
CA ASP A 83 30.11 1.84 -5.53
C ASP A 83 29.21 2.49 -6.60
N HIS A 84 29.70 3.55 -7.23
CA HIS A 84 28.97 4.34 -8.21
C HIS A 84 28.92 3.68 -9.59
N ASN A 85 29.87 2.79 -9.88
CA ASN A 85 30.00 2.15 -11.20
C ASN A 85 29.23 0.83 -11.29
N ARG A 86 28.63 0.38 -10.19
CA ARG A 86 27.85 -0.85 -10.15
C ARG A 86 26.52 -0.63 -10.89
N LEU A 87 26.32 -1.32 -12.00
CA LEU A 87 25.08 -1.32 -12.76
C LEU A 87 24.45 -2.71 -12.68
N ILE A 88 23.50 -2.88 -11.76
CA ILE A 88 22.68 -4.10 -11.72
C ILE A 88 21.51 -3.89 -12.67
N TYR A 89 21.48 -4.69 -13.75
CA TYR A 89 20.35 -4.71 -14.67
C TYR A 89 19.20 -5.49 -14.03
N GLU A 90 18.27 -4.79 -13.38
CA GLU A 90 17.01 -5.40 -12.95
C GLU A 90 16.16 -5.71 -14.17
N VAL A 91 15.93 -7.01 -14.43
CA VAL A 91 15.03 -7.46 -15.50
C VAL A 91 13.61 -7.04 -15.12
N ASN A 92 13.09 -6.03 -15.81
CA ASN A 92 11.72 -5.59 -15.64
C ASN A 92 10.78 -6.53 -16.39
N ARG A 93 9.90 -7.22 -15.67
CA ARG A 93 8.79 -7.96 -16.28
C ARG A 93 7.47 -7.40 -15.79
N ASP A 94 6.54 -7.23 -16.70
CA ASP A 94 5.17 -6.87 -16.35
C ASP A 94 4.39 -8.15 -16.03
N LEU A 95 3.46 -8.06 -15.09
CA LEU A 95 2.64 -9.20 -14.68
C LEU A 95 1.94 -9.88 -15.88
N PRO A 96 1.33 -9.14 -16.84
CA PRO A 96 0.71 -9.76 -18.02
C PRO A 96 1.69 -10.51 -18.94
N ASP A 97 2.95 -10.06 -18.99
CA ASP A 97 3.97 -10.66 -19.85
C ASP A 97 4.41 -12.02 -19.33
N ILE A 98 4.35 -12.25 -18.00
CA ILE A 98 4.60 -13.55 -17.39
C ILE A 98 3.54 -14.57 -17.83
N PHE A 99 2.30 -14.13 -18.04
CA PHE A 99 1.20 -14.98 -18.51
C PHE A 99 1.12 -15.06 -20.05
N GLY A 100 2.08 -14.50 -20.78
CA GLY A 100 2.11 -14.54 -22.25
C GLY A 100 1.10 -13.63 -22.94
N ILE A 101 0.51 -12.66 -22.22
CA ILE A 101 -0.50 -11.75 -22.77
C ILE A 101 0.20 -10.55 -23.41
N ALA A 102 0.49 -10.66 -24.72
CA ALA A 102 1.15 -9.60 -25.48
C ALA A 102 0.19 -8.52 -26.02
N SER A 103 -1.12 -8.76 -26.04
CA SER A 103 -2.11 -7.79 -26.56
C SER A 103 -2.34 -6.65 -25.59
N ASN A 104 -2.29 -5.40 -26.07
CA ASN A 104 -2.54 -4.19 -25.28
C ASN A 104 -3.90 -4.23 -24.55
N VAL A 105 -4.95 -4.72 -25.21
CA VAL A 105 -6.28 -4.87 -24.59
C VAL A 105 -6.27 -5.97 -23.53
N GLY A 106 -5.54 -7.06 -23.78
CA GLY A 106 -5.36 -8.14 -22.81
C GLY A 106 -4.65 -7.68 -21.54
N LYS A 107 -3.62 -6.83 -21.66
CA LYS A 107 -2.92 -6.23 -20.50
C LYS A 107 -3.85 -5.37 -19.64
N ILE A 108 -4.72 -4.58 -20.28
CA ILE A 108 -5.69 -3.72 -19.59
C ILE A 108 -6.71 -4.56 -18.81
N ILE A 109 -7.33 -5.55 -19.46
CA ILE A 109 -8.35 -6.40 -18.84
C ILE A 109 -7.74 -7.22 -17.71
N PHE A 110 -6.57 -7.82 -17.94
CA PHE A 110 -5.89 -8.61 -16.91
C PHE A 110 -5.54 -7.77 -15.69
N GLY A 111 -4.95 -6.59 -15.87
CA GLY A 111 -4.65 -5.69 -14.76
C GLY A 111 -5.93 -5.22 -14.02
N ALA A 112 -7.02 -4.94 -14.74
CA ALA A 112 -8.30 -4.59 -14.14
C ALA A 112 -8.88 -5.74 -13.30
N ILE A 113 -8.76 -6.99 -13.76
CA ILE A 113 -9.18 -8.18 -13.01
C ILE A 113 -8.33 -8.36 -11.76
N VAL A 114 -7.01 -8.19 -11.86
CA VAL A 114 -6.10 -8.35 -10.71
C VAL A 114 -6.36 -7.28 -9.65
N VAL A 115 -6.47 -6.01 -10.07
CA VAL A 115 -6.73 -4.89 -9.15
C VAL A 115 -8.16 -4.97 -8.59
N GLY A 116 -9.15 -5.25 -9.42
CA GLY A 116 -10.54 -5.46 -8.99
C GLY A 116 -10.65 -6.63 -8.01
N GLY A 117 -10.00 -7.75 -8.33
CA GLY A 117 -9.90 -8.92 -7.46
C GLY A 117 -9.25 -8.61 -6.12
N TYR A 118 -8.20 -7.79 -6.11
CA TYR A 118 -7.57 -7.32 -4.87
C TYR A 118 -8.54 -6.53 -3.98
N TYR A 119 -9.28 -5.57 -4.55
CA TYR A 119 -10.24 -4.77 -3.78
C TYR A 119 -11.47 -5.58 -3.33
N LEU A 120 -11.93 -6.52 -4.15
CA LEU A 120 -13.06 -7.39 -3.80
C LEU A 120 -12.69 -8.41 -2.72
N LEU A 121 -11.60 -9.16 -2.91
CA LEU A 121 -11.11 -10.14 -1.94
C LEU A 121 -10.64 -9.46 -0.66
N GLY A 122 -9.83 -8.41 -0.80
CA GLY A 122 -9.38 -7.60 0.33
C GLY A 122 -10.56 -6.98 1.07
N GLY A 123 -11.56 -6.48 0.36
CA GLY A 123 -12.79 -5.96 0.92
C GLY A 123 -13.57 -6.99 1.72
N PHE A 124 -13.73 -8.19 1.16
CA PHE A 124 -14.37 -9.31 1.85
C PHE A 124 -13.61 -9.73 3.11
N ILE A 125 -12.27 -9.76 3.06
CA ILE A 125 -11.42 -10.06 4.21
C ILE A 125 -11.61 -8.99 5.30
N VAL A 126 -11.53 -7.70 4.94
CA VAL A 126 -11.73 -6.60 5.89
C VAL A 126 -13.13 -6.67 6.51
N TYR A 127 -14.16 -6.87 5.70
CA TYR A 127 -15.54 -7.07 6.18
C TYR A 127 -15.66 -8.24 7.16
N SER A 128 -15.07 -9.40 6.83
CA SER A 128 -15.05 -10.58 7.68
C SER A 128 -14.32 -10.32 9.01
N LEU A 129 -13.18 -9.63 8.97
CA LEU A 129 -12.40 -9.27 10.16
C LEU A 129 -13.16 -8.30 11.06
N PHE A 130 -13.78 -7.25 10.50
CA PHE A 130 -14.59 -6.30 11.27
C PHE A 130 -15.80 -6.99 11.89
N ARG A 131 -16.49 -7.87 11.15
CA ARG A 131 -17.63 -8.65 11.65
C ARG A 131 -17.24 -9.65 12.74
N ARG A 132 -16.00 -10.14 12.77
CA ARG A 132 -15.53 -11.11 13.77
C ARG A 132 -14.95 -10.45 15.01
N TYR A 133 -14.06 -9.47 14.85
CA TYR A 133 -13.28 -8.91 15.95
C TYR A 133 -13.82 -7.58 16.49
N MET A 134 -14.56 -6.82 15.69
CA MET A 134 -14.96 -5.43 16.02
C MET A 134 -16.44 -5.20 15.80
N ARG A 135 -17.27 -6.17 16.21
CA ARG A 135 -18.74 -6.12 16.06
C ARG A 135 -19.35 -4.83 16.58
N LYS A 136 -18.89 -4.32 17.74
CA LYS A 136 -19.46 -3.12 18.37
C LYS A 136 -19.22 -1.85 17.56
N ASP A 137 -18.03 -1.70 16.98
CA ASP A 137 -17.68 -0.55 16.15
C ASP A 137 -18.31 -0.68 14.76
N PHE A 138 -18.34 -1.90 14.21
CA PHE A 138 -18.95 -2.20 12.92
C PHE A 138 -20.45 -1.87 12.88
N THR A 139 -21.22 -2.19 13.95
CA THR A 139 -22.66 -1.85 13.99
C THR A 139 -22.93 -0.34 14.07
N ARG A 140 -21.95 0.46 14.51
CA ARG A 140 -22.06 1.92 14.62
C ARG A 140 -21.66 2.65 13.35
N MET A 141 -20.89 2.00 12.47
CA MET A 141 -20.41 2.58 11.23
C MET A 141 -21.50 2.52 10.16
N SER A 142 -21.71 3.65 9.48
CA SER A 142 -22.49 3.68 8.24
C SER A 142 -21.74 2.96 7.10
N LEU A 143 -22.47 2.57 6.06
CA LEU A 143 -21.90 1.93 4.87
C LEU A 143 -20.80 2.78 4.22
N LEU A 144 -20.98 4.11 4.19
CA LEU A 144 -20.00 5.05 3.64
C LEU A 144 -18.74 5.16 4.50
N GLN A 145 -18.88 5.21 5.82
CA GLN A 145 -17.71 5.23 6.71
C GLN A 145 -16.91 3.93 6.57
N PHE A 146 -17.60 2.79 6.49
CA PHE A 146 -16.95 1.50 6.32
C PHE A 146 -16.24 1.39 4.95
N SER A 147 -16.87 1.83 3.86
CA SER A 147 -16.25 1.78 2.53
C SER A 147 -15.01 2.67 2.44
N MET A 148 -15.01 3.84 3.08
CA MET A 148 -13.83 4.71 3.16
C MET A 148 -12.69 4.03 3.93
N VAL A 149 -12.97 3.47 5.12
CA VAL A 149 -11.98 2.73 5.90
C VAL A 149 -11.42 1.56 5.10
N GLN A 150 -12.27 0.80 4.41
CA GLN A 150 -11.88 -0.31 3.57
C GLN A 150 -10.96 0.15 2.43
N PHE A 151 -11.32 1.23 1.72
CA PHE A 151 -10.52 1.76 0.62
C PHE A 151 -9.13 2.20 1.07
N PHE A 152 -9.04 3.01 2.15
CA PHE A 152 -7.75 3.49 2.66
C PHE A 152 -6.90 2.37 3.24
N LEU A 153 -7.50 1.43 3.97
CA LEU A 153 -6.75 0.31 4.56
C LEU A 153 -6.20 -0.61 3.48
N LEU A 154 -6.98 -0.92 2.45
CA LEU A 154 -6.51 -1.72 1.32
C LEU A 154 -5.42 -0.98 0.54
N THR A 155 -5.59 0.31 0.25
CA THR A 155 -4.55 1.11 -0.42
C THR A 155 -3.26 1.15 0.41
N MET A 156 -3.38 1.24 1.74
CA MET A 156 -2.23 1.21 2.66
C MET A 156 -1.48 -0.12 2.60
N VAL A 157 -2.20 -1.26 2.51
CA VAL A 157 -1.59 -2.60 2.40
C VAL A 157 -1.07 -2.88 0.99
N ALA A 158 -1.65 -2.26 -0.05
CA ALA A 158 -1.19 -2.40 -1.42
C ALA A 158 0.25 -1.91 -1.61
N LEU A 159 0.66 -0.88 -0.86
CA LEU A 159 2.02 -0.34 -0.90
C LEU A 159 3.13 -1.36 -0.57
N PRO A 160 3.17 -1.94 0.65
CA PRO A 160 4.18 -2.95 0.98
C PRO A 160 4.04 -4.20 0.11
N LEU A 161 2.81 -4.59 -0.25
CA LEU A 161 2.57 -5.73 -1.13
C LEU A 161 3.22 -5.52 -2.50
N LYS A 162 3.03 -4.34 -3.11
CA LYS A 162 3.66 -3.98 -4.38
C LYS A 162 5.18 -3.97 -4.26
N MET A 163 5.71 -3.40 -3.19
CA MET A 163 7.16 -3.42 -2.95
C MET A 163 7.70 -4.85 -2.83
N ALA A 164 6.98 -5.74 -2.14
CA ALA A 164 7.34 -7.15 -2.05
C ALA A 164 7.29 -7.84 -3.42
N LEU A 165 6.27 -7.56 -4.25
CA LEU A 165 6.19 -8.07 -5.63
C LEU A 165 7.42 -7.66 -6.47
N ARG A 166 7.87 -6.42 -6.31
CA ARG A 166 9.08 -5.94 -6.98
C ARG A 166 10.33 -6.64 -6.48
N LEU A 167 10.49 -6.78 -5.17
CA LEU A 167 11.72 -7.31 -4.57
C LEU A 167 11.85 -8.83 -4.72
N LEU A 168 10.75 -9.58 -4.65
CA LEU A 168 10.75 -11.04 -4.67
C LEU A 168 10.63 -11.62 -6.09
N TRP A 169 9.83 -10.98 -6.95
CA TRP A 169 9.50 -11.52 -8.27
C TRP A 169 9.89 -10.58 -9.43
N HIS A 170 10.57 -9.47 -9.15
CA HIS A 170 10.99 -8.48 -10.15
C HIS A 170 9.85 -7.93 -11.02
N ILE A 171 8.60 -7.99 -10.52
CA ILE A 171 7.41 -7.49 -11.22
C ILE A 171 7.40 -5.97 -11.12
N LYS A 172 7.41 -5.28 -12.27
CA LYS A 172 7.37 -3.81 -12.31
C LYS A 172 5.95 -3.29 -12.22
N TYR A 173 5.09 -3.77 -13.12
CA TYR A 173 3.72 -3.30 -13.26
C TYR A 173 2.73 -4.48 -13.17
N VAL A 174 1.72 -4.30 -12.33
CA VAL A 174 0.57 -5.18 -12.14
C VAL A 174 -0.53 -4.82 -13.14
N TRP A 175 -0.75 -3.53 -13.35
CA TRP A 175 -1.71 -3.03 -14.34
C TRP A 175 -1.02 -2.07 -15.28
N VAL A 176 -0.98 -2.43 -16.57
CA VAL A 176 -0.41 -1.61 -17.63
C VAL A 176 -1.55 -1.06 -18.48
N THR A 177 -1.64 0.27 -18.57
CA THR A 177 -2.57 0.96 -19.47
C THR A 177 -1.79 2.01 -20.28
N PRO A 178 -2.34 2.49 -21.41
CA PRO A 178 -1.69 3.55 -22.20
C PRO A 178 -1.44 4.85 -21.41
N TRP A 179 -2.16 5.05 -20.30
CA TRP A 179 -2.18 6.30 -19.55
C TRP A 179 -1.47 6.20 -18.20
N PHE A 180 -1.55 5.03 -17.53
CA PHE A 180 -0.94 4.81 -16.24
C PHE A 180 -0.53 3.35 -16.02
N ASN A 181 0.52 3.14 -15.22
CA ASN A 181 0.94 1.82 -14.80
C ASN A 181 1.02 1.72 -13.27
N VAL A 182 0.42 0.67 -12.70
CA VAL A 182 0.35 0.43 -11.24
C VAL A 182 1.17 -0.80 -10.87
#